data_AF-A0A7W0ZXH7-F1
#
_entry.id   AF-A0A7W0ZXH7-F1
#
_cell.length_a   1.000
_cell.length_b   1.000
_cell.length_c   1.000
_cell.angle_alpha   90.00
_cell.angle_beta   90.00
_cell.angle_gamma   90.00
#
_symmetry.space_group_name_H-M   'P 1'
#
loop_
_entity.id
_entity.type
_entity.pdbx_description
1 polymer ?
#
loop_
_entity_poly.entity_id
_entity_poly.type
_entity_poly.pdbx_seq_one_letter_code
_entity_poly.pdbx_strand_id
1 'polypeptide(L)'
;MLRTTVLLAILATFATLGCYDTTVPDCTVSCAADDDCPGDLTCGSTNVCTSGTACSPIIEACTAGEFLSCSDASTATRCNASGDGTVIESCGAPGCSSSAAGCNGCVANAFSCSDASTLAQCSADSTATTPVEMCALGCVDAASGVAAHCRYLSPIHLPNICDTAATTAQIVFNTNGSLDTATALSCTGGVMPQAAGPELCVIRAGTIKIDPGRFLTVSGNRALALVADTDLRIEGTLDVSADGSSNGPGGGNLRSGDAVSGANGGGGSGFKTAGGNGGGTGNGGAVHNPIVLNHMNGGPRPNSTNLIGVALGGGGGGAAMLISCKGTVTISGLIDAGGGGGSGGRDAVAGAQISFSAAAGGGAGGYVVMQGAQVVVTATAQTYANGGGGGGGTTTNDTSGGAGQDGTRSATTSAAGGVPTGGGAGGAG
;
A
#
# COMPACT_ATOMS: atom_id res chain seq x y z
N MET A 1 15.96 43.70 -4.81
CA MET A 1 15.49 43.75 -3.41
C MET A 1 16.44 42.87 -2.61
N LEU A 2 17.64 43.32 -2.25
CA LEU A 2 18.03 44.29 -1.21
C LEU A 2 17.57 43.89 0.21
N ARG A 3 18.53 43.40 1.02
CA ARG A 3 18.64 43.52 2.50
C ARG A 3 19.94 42.77 2.90
N THR A 4 21.10 43.42 2.92
CA THR A 4 21.61 44.46 3.84
C THR A 4 21.88 43.94 5.25
N THR A 5 23.18 43.81 5.49
CA THR A 5 23.97 43.58 6.71
C THR A 5 23.62 44.53 7.85
N VAL A 6 23.61 44.04 9.10
CA VAL A 6 23.90 44.85 10.29
C VAL A 6 24.85 44.07 11.18
N LEU A 7 26.11 44.51 11.14
CA LEU A 7 27.20 44.16 12.05
C LEU A 7 27.08 45.10 13.26
N LEU A 8 26.89 44.58 14.47
CA LEU A 8 26.94 45.36 15.70
C LEU A 8 28.06 44.80 16.59
N ALA A 9 29.20 45.49 16.57
CA ALA A 9 30.32 45.24 17.46
C ALA A 9 30.13 46.09 18.74
N ILE A 10 29.90 45.43 19.88
CA ILE A 10 29.95 46.05 21.20
C ILE A 10 31.25 45.58 21.85
N LEU A 11 32.25 46.47 21.88
CA LEU A 11 33.44 46.33 22.72
C LEU A 11 33.07 46.81 24.12
N ALA A 12 32.91 45.89 25.07
CA ALA A 12 32.76 46.19 26.49
C ALA A 12 34.06 45.84 27.21
N THR A 13 34.83 46.85 27.56
CA THR A 13 36.04 46.74 28.38
C THR A 13 35.61 46.60 29.85
N PHE A 14 35.57 45.36 30.36
CA PHE A 14 35.40 45.10 31.80
C PHE A 14 36.78 44.98 32.44
N ALA A 15 37.16 45.97 33.25
CA ALA A 15 38.26 45.84 34.20
C ALA A 15 37.72 45.21 35.48
N THR A 16 37.89 43.90 35.62
CA THR A 16 37.57 43.15 36.85
C THR A 16 38.77 43.16 37.78
N LEU A 17 38.75 44.02 38.80
CA LEU A 17 39.52 43.85 40.03
C LEU A 17 38.85 42.73 40.84
N GLY A 18 39.26 41.49 40.59
CA GLY A 18 38.85 40.32 41.36
C GLY A 18 39.72 40.16 42.59
N CYS A 19 39.13 40.21 43.77
CA CYS A 19 39.75 39.69 45.00
C CYS A 19 39.90 38.17 44.83
N TYR A 20 41.12 37.69 44.58
CA TYR A 20 41.42 36.26 44.58
C TYR A 20 41.48 35.77 46.03
N ASP A 21 40.61 34.82 46.36
CA ASP A 21 40.77 33.95 47.52
C ASP A 21 42.01 33.07 47.26
N THR A 22 43.02 33.16 48.11
CA THR A 22 44.29 32.41 47.96
C THR A 22 44.16 30.93 48.30
N THR A 23 42.96 30.48 48.68
CA THR A 23 42.67 29.07 48.95
C THR A 23 41.72 28.52 47.90
N VAL A 24 42.19 28.43 46.66
CA VAL A 24 41.45 27.71 45.61
C VAL A 24 41.82 26.23 45.70
N PRO A 25 40.85 25.31 45.83
CA PRO A 25 41.13 23.88 45.87
C PRO A 25 41.88 23.45 44.60
N ASP A 26 42.88 22.61 44.78
CA ASP A 26 43.69 22.04 43.72
C ASP A 26 42.78 21.44 42.62
N CYS A 27 43.15 21.58 41.34
CA CYS A 27 42.42 21.04 40.18
C CYS A 27 41.05 21.68 39.83
N THR A 28 40.74 22.91 40.25
CA THR A 28 39.47 23.58 39.89
C THR A 28 39.58 24.78 38.93
N VAL A 29 40.79 25.34 38.76
CA VAL A 29 41.03 26.53 37.93
C VAL A 29 41.58 26.11 36.58
N SER A 30 40.88 26.45 35.49
CA SER A 30 41.41 26.26 34.13
C SER A 30 42.50 27.29 33.83
N CYS A 31 43.56 26.87 33.15
CA CYS A 31 44.71 27.72 32.84
C CYS A 31 45.20 27.46 31.40
N ALA A 32 45.82 28.45 30.78
CA ALA A 32 46.54 28.31 29.51
C ALA A 32 48.06 28.38 29.71
N ALA A 33 48.51 29.01 30.79
CA ALA A 33 49.89 29.07 31.25
C ALA A 33 49.96 29.03 32.78
N ASP A 34 51.15 28.78 33.33
CA ASP A 34 51.37 28.75 34.79
C ASP A 34 50.91 30.05 35.48
N ASP A 35 51.04 31.19 34.80
CA ASP A 35 50.66 32.51 35.33
C ASP A 35 49.14 32.70 35.52
N ASP A 36 48.31 31.82 34.93
CA ASP A 36 46.86 31.83 35.14
C ASP A 36 46.47 31.13 36.45
N CYS A 37 47.43 30.47 37.12
CA CYS A 37 47.20 29.70 38.32
C CYS A 37 47.48 30.51 39.59
N PRO A 38 46.55 30.51 40.57
CA PRO A 38 46.75 31.21 41.82
C PRO A 38 47.82 30.52 42.67
N GLY A 39 48.72 31.31 43.25
CA GLY A 39 49.71 30.82 44.21
C GLY A 39 50.91 30.13 43.56
N ASP A 40 51.26 28.95 44.07
CA ASP A 40 52.39 28.11 43.67
C ASP A 40 51.98 26.94 42.76
N LEU A 41 50.76 26.97 42.24
CA LEU A 41 50.23 25.99 41.31
C LEU A 41 50.83 26.18 39.91
N THR A 42 51.00 25.08 39.17
CA THR A 42 51.43 25.08 37.77
C THR A 42 50.30 24.59 36.88
N CYS A 43 50.24 25.10 35.66
CA CYS A 43 49.26 24.67 34.68
C CYS A 43 49.63 23.28 34.16
N GLY A 44 48.93 22.27 34.68
CA GLY A 44 49.16 20.89 34.29
C GLY A 44 48.88 20.65 32.81
N SER A 45 49.32 19.51 32.29
CA SER A 45 49.12 19.12 30.88
C SER A 45 47.65 18.99 30.46
N THR A 46 46.71 19.02 31.42
CA THR A 46 45.26 19.04 31.21
C THR A 46 44.66 20.45 31.20
N ASN A 47 45.48 21.51 31.20
CA ASN A 47 45.04 22.92 31.28
C ASN A 47 44.27 23.25 32.57
N VAL A 48 44.68 22.64 33.68
CA VAL A 48 44.14 22.89 35.02
C VAL A 48 45.28 23.12 36.00
N CYS A 49 45.13 24.06 36.91
CA CYS A 49 46.12 24.37 37.94
C CYS A 49 46.28 23.23 38.94
N THR A 50 47.52 22.77 39.15
CA THR A 50 47.88 21.63 40.01
C THR A 50 49.08 21.96 40.90
N SER A 51 49.15 21.41 42.11
CA SER A 51 50.31 21.55 43.01
C SER A 51 51.50 20.62 42.66
N GLY A 52 51.54 20.06 41.45
CA GLY A 52 52.57 19.11 41.01
C GLY A 52 52.21 17.63 41.18
N THR A 53 51.04 17.33 41.76
CA THR A 53 50.44 16.00 41.68
C THR A 53 49.47 16.01 40.50
N ALA A 54 49.64 15.11 39.53
CA ALA A 54 48.71 15.05 38.40
C ALA A 54 47.28 14.97 38.92
N CYS A 55 46.42 15.87 38.46
CA CYS A 55 44.99 15.84 38.72
C CYS A 55 44.39 14.56 38.12
N SER A 56 44.59 13.42 38.78
CA SER A 56 43.62 12.36 38.69
C SER A 56 42.32 12.96 39.22
N PRO A 57 41.20 12.88 38.48
CA PRO A 57 39.93 13.25 39.05
C PRO A 57 39.82 12.50 40.38
N ILE A 58 39.83 13.23 41.50
CA ILE A 58 39.56 12.64 42.81
C ILE A 58 38.09 12.28 42.73
N ILE A 59 37.82 11.07 42.26
CA ILE A 59 36.52 10.46 42.42
C ILE A 59 36.50 10.12 43.90
N GLU A 60 35.97 11.05 44.70
CA GLU A 60 35.48 10.74 46.05
C GLU A 60 34.72 9.43 45.94
N ALA A 61 35.20 8.41 46.66
CA ALA A 61 34.81 7.01 46.53
C ALA A 61 33.39 6.81 45.97
N CYS A 62 33.31 6.22 44.77
CA CYS A 62 32.03 5.90 44.14
C CYS A 62 31.57 4.50 44.55
N THR A 63 30.27 4.21 44.43
CA THR A 63 29.78 2.85 44.72
C THR A 63 30.29 1.91 43.63
N ALA A 64 30.94 0.80 43.98
CA ALA A 64 31.49 -0.13 43.01
C ALA A 64 30.45 -0.53 41.93
N GLY A 65 30.77 -0.30 40.66
CA GLY A 65 29.88 -0.56 39.51
C GLY A 65 28.85 0.55 39.18
N GLU A 66 28.76 1.60 40.00
CA GLU A 66 27.87 2.74 39.78
C GLU A 66 28.16 3.42 38.44
N PHE A 67 27.12 3.74 37.69
CA PHE A 67 27.25 4.52 36.48
C PHE A 67 27.45 6.00 36.84
N LEU A 68 28.44 6.63 36.21
CA LEU A 68 28.78 8.02 36.49
C LEU A 68 28.34 8.93 35.35
N SER A 69 28.71 8.60 34.11
CA SER A 69 28.38 9.41 32.94
C SER A 69 28.55 8.66 31.62
N CYS A 70 27.98 9.23 30.55
CA CYS A 70 28.39 8.89 29.19
C CYS A 70 29.48 9.89 28.77
N SER A 71 30.69 9.40 28.51
CA SER A 71 31.79 10.27 28.06
C SER A 71 31.58 10.72 26.61
N ASP A 72 30.87 9.91 25.82
CA ASP A 72 30.39 10.23 24.47
C ASP A 72 29.15 9.37 24.15
N ALA A 73 28.65 9.45 22.90
CA ALA A 73 27.46 8.71 22.47
C ALA A 73 27.61 7.18 22.49
N SER A 74 28.83 6.64 22.61
CA SER A 74 29.17 5.22 22.50
C SER A 74 29.90 4.66 23.71
N THR A 75 30.13 5.47 24.75
CA THR A 75 31.03 5.07 25.84
C THR A 75 30.45 5.47 27.20
N ALA A 76 30.33 4.49 28.10
CA ALA A 76 29.89 4.66 29.48
C ALA A 76 31.09 4.68 30.42
N THR A 77 31.06 5.57 31.42
CA THR A 77 32.03 5.61 32.51
C THR A 77 31.35 5.09 33.77
N ARG A 78 31.91 4.04 34.37
CA ARG A 78 31.42 3.42 35.61
C ARG A 78 32.50 3.44 36.68
N CYS A 79 32.10 3.39 37.92
CA CYS A 79 32.98 3.10 39.03
C CYS A 79 33.55 1.68 38.90
N ASN A 80 34.85 1.51 39.14
CA ASN A 80 35.50 0.21 39.13
C ASN A 80 34.99 -0.67 40.30
N ALA A 81 35.34 -1.96 40.30
CA ALA A 81 34.88 -2.90 41.34
C ALA A 81 35.40 -2.57 42.75
N SER A 82 36.47 -1.78 42.86
CA SER A 82 37.11 -1.38 44.12
C SER A 82 36.53 -0.10 44.72
N GLY A 83 35.71 0.65 43.97
CA GLY A 83 35.16 1.93 44.43
C GLY A 83 36.13 3.10 44.38
N ASP A 84 37.35 2.90 43.89
CA ASP A 84 38.48 3.84 43.99
C ASP A 84 38.91 4.43 42.62
N GLY A 85 38.13 4.21 41.57
CA GLY A 85 38.41 4.73 40.25
C GLY A 85 37.34 4.41 39.22
N THR A 86 37.60 4.74 37.96
CA THR A 86 36.67 4.52 36.84
C THR A 86 37.14 3.49 35.85
N VAL A 87 36.17 2.81 35.25
CA VAL A 87 36.32 2.00 34.04
C VAL A 87 35.50 2.61 32.91
N ILE A 88 36.08 2.60 31.71
CA ILE A 88 35.44 3.06 30.48
C ILE A 88 34.95 1.81 29.74
N GLU A 89 33.65 1.73 29.51
CA GLU A 89 32.97 0.63 28.84
C GLU A 89 32.46 1.11 27.46
N SER A 90 32.82 0.40 26.39
CA SER A 90 32.30 0.70 25.05
C SER A 90 30.92 0.07 24.89
N CYS A 91 29.90 0.91 24.68
CA CYS A 91 28.51 0.50 24.53
C CYS A 91 28.14 0.03 23.12
N GLY A 92 28.96 0.34 22.11
CA GLY A 92 28.61 0.10 20.70
C GLY A 92 27.34 0.83 20.27
N ALA A 93 26.68 0.36 19.21
CA ALA A 93 25.32 0.79 18.88
C ALA A 93 24.33 -0.03 19.75
N PRO A 94 23.36 0.60 20.43
CA PRO A 94 22.79 1.92 20.16
C PRO A 94 23.30 3.07 21.06
N GLY A 95 24.44 2.88 21.74
CA GLY A 95 25.14 3.94 22.43
C GLY A 95 24.98 3.94 23.95
N CYS A 96 25.40 5.03 24.59
CA CYS A 96 25.24 5.29 26.02
C CYS A 96 24.12 6.31 26.26
N SER A 97 23.30 6.11 27.31
CA SER A 97 22.31 7.10 27.75
C SER A 97 22.44 7.40 29.24
N SER A 98 22.46 8.69 29.56
CA SER A 98 22.43 9.17 30.95
C SER A 98 21.08 8.89 31.62
N SER A 99 19.97 8.83 30.86
CA SER A 99 18.65 8.47 31.41
C SER A 99 18.54 6.99 31.76
N ALA A 100 19.27 6.14 31.03
CA ALA A 100 19.39 4.70 31.29
C ALA A 100 20.37 4.37 32.43
N ALA A 101 21.16 5.36 32.85
CA ALA A 101 22.34 5.17 33.69
C ALA A 101 23.26 4.04 33.17
N GLY A 102 23.52 4.02 31.86
CA GLY A 102 24.37 2.98 31.26
C GLY A 102 24.35 2.90 29.73
N CYS A 103 24.90 1.81 29.22
CA CYS A 103 24.79 1.43 27.82
C CYS A 103 23.34 1.05 27.47
N ASN A 104 22.85 1.56 26.34
CA ASN A 104 21.50 1.30 25.86
C ASN A 104 21.36 -0.17 25.46
N GLY A 105 20.31 -0.83 25.94
CA GLY A 105 20.00 -2.20 25.53
C GLY A 105 19.40 -2.28 24.13
N CYS A 106 18.77 -1.19 23.67
CA CYS A 106 18.10 -1.08 22.38
C CYS A 106 17.93 0.40 21.97
N VAL A 107 17.58 0.68 20.71
CA VAL A 107 17.28 2.05 20.25
C VAL A 107 15.93 2.48 20.81
N ALA A 108 15.84 3.63 21.50
CA ALA A 108 14.59 4.15 22.05
C ALA A 108 13.41 4.06 21.07
N ASN A 109 12.29 3.50 21.54
CA ASN A 109 11.05 3.30 20.76
C ASN A 109 11.18 2.38 19.54
N ALA A 110 12.35 1.79 19.27
CA ALA A 110 12.51 0.87 18.16
C ALA A 110 11.81 -0.45 18.46
N PHE A 111 11.27 -1.04 17.40
CA PHE A 111 10.68 -2.37 17.44
C PHE A 111 11.72 -3.43 17.09
N SER A 112 11.71 -4.54 17.81
CA SER A 112 12.51 -5.74 17.54
C SER A 112 11.73 -7.01 17.82
N CYS A 113 12.09 -8.10 17.17
CA CYS A 113 11.56 -9.41 17.50
C CYS A 113 12.33 -9.96 18.71
N SER A 114 11.67 -10.00 19.87
CA SER A 114 12.27 -10.60 21.07
C SER A 114 12.39 -12.12 20.96
N ASP A 115 11.47 -12.73 20.21
CA ASP A 115 11.50 -14.13 19.79
C ASP A 115 10.79 -14.28 18.43
N ALA A 116 10.63 -15.51 17.93
CA ALA A 116 9.99 -15.80 16.65
C ALA A 116 8.52 -15.37 16.55
N SER A 117 7.87 -14.99 17.66
CA SER A 117 6.44 -14.72 17.80
C SER A 117 6.12 -13.48 18.62
N THR A 118 7.10 -12.74 19.14
CA THR A 118 6.84 -11.61 20.04
C THR A 118 7.53 -10.35 19.53
N LEU A 119 6.71 -9.39 19.11
CA LEU A 119 7.17 -8.04 18.79
C LEU A 119 7.34 -7.28 20.11
N ALA A 120 8.56 -6.81 20.36
CA ALA A 120 8.88 -5.98 21.50
C ALA A 120 9.23 -4.56 21.04
N GLN A 121 8.95 -3.59 21.89
CA GLN A 121 9.37 -2.21 21.71
C GLN A 121 10.33 -1.84 22.83
N CYS A 122 11.44 -1.22 22.43
CA CYS A 122 12.36 -0.60 23.34
C CYS A 122 11.70 0.59 24.02
N SER A 123 11.79 0.67 25.34
CA SER A 123 11.30 1.82 26.11
C SER A 123 11.95 3.13 25.67
N ALA A 124 11.31 4.26 25.96
CA ALA A 124 11.80 5.58 25.55
C ALA A 124 13.17 5.93 26.17
N ASP A 125 13.51 5.33 27.31
CA ASP A 125 14.79 5.44 28.02
C ASP A 125 15.83 4.42 27.56
N SER A 126 15.53 3.57 26.57
CA SER A 126 16.46 2.59 25.97
C SER A 126 16.95 1.46 26.89
N THR A 127 16.24 1.20 28.00
CA THR A 127 16.68 0.26 29.05
C THR A 127 16.04 -1.11 28.98
N ALA A 128 14.78 -1.19 28.51
CA ALA A 128 14.02 -2.42 28.50
C ALA A 128 13.28 -2.61 27.18
N THR A 129 13.26 -3.84 26.69
CA THR A 129 12.30 -4.27 25.68
C THR A 129 11.05 -4.75 26.38
N THR A 130 9.90 -4.19 25.99
CA THR A 130 8.59 -4.62 26.50
C THR A 130 7.84 -5.33 25.38
N PRO A 131 7.27 -6.52 25.63
CA PRO A 131 6.39 -7.17 24.65
C PRO A 131 5.21 -6.24 24.34
N VAL A 132 5.04 -5.90 23.06
CA VAL A 132 3.93 -5.06 22.59
C VAL A 132 2.82 -5.93 21.99
N GLU A 133 3.18 -6.93 21.20
CA GLU A 133 2.22 -7.77 20.50
C GLU A 133 2.74 -9.22 20.36
N MET A 134 1.85 -10.19 20.51
CA MET A 134 2.12 -11.58 20.11
C MET A 134 1.74 -11.77 18.64
N CYS A 135 2.73 -12.02 17.82
CA CYS A 135 2.63 -12.23 16.39
C CYS A 135 2.18 -13.66 16.07
N ALA A 136 0.89 -13.82 15.80
CA ALA A 136 0.29 -15.14 15.48
C ALA A 136 0.95 -15.84 14.28
N LEU A 137 1.48 -15.09 13.31
CA LEU A 137 2.14 -15.63 12.11
C LEU A 137 3.69 -15.56 12.19
N GLY A 138 4.22 -15.19 13.35
CA GLY A 138 5.63 -14.97 13.60
C GLY A 138 6.05 -13.51 13.49
N CYS A 139 7.25 -13.16 13.97
CA CYS A 139 7.80 -11.82 13.93
C CYS A 139 8.81 -11.68 12.78
N VAL A 140 8.85 -10.51 12.12
CA VAL A 140 9.83 -10.16 11.08
C VAL A 140 10.80 -9.16 11.68
N ASP A 141 12.09 -9.50 11.66
CA ASP A 141 13.15 -8.58 12.09
C ASP A 141 13.18 -7.31 11.23
N ALA A 142 13.72 -6.23 11.81
CA ALA A 142 13.90 -4.98 11.09
C ALA A 142 14.82 -5.19 9.87
N ALA A 143 14.42 -4.66 8.71
CA ALA A 143 15.19 -4.73 7.46
C ALA A 143 15.14 -3.39 6.73
N SER A 144 16.30 -2.89 6.27
CA SER A 144 16.51 -1.67 5.47
C SER A 144 15.31 -0.72 5.32
N GLY A 145 15.00 0.04 6.37
CA GLY A 145 13.96 1.08 6.38
C GLY A 145 12.58 0.63 6.87
N VAL A 146 12.40 -0.65 7.17
CA VAL A 146 11.19 -1.22 7.78
C VAL A 146 11.54 -1.69 9.20
N ALA A 147 10.84 -1.17 10.19
CA ALA A 147 11.01 -1.60 11.58
C ALA A 147 10.55 -3.07 11.74
N ALA A 148 11.01 -3.74 12.80
CA ALA A 148 10.49 -5.08 13.10
C ALA A 148 8.98 -5.00 13.30
N HIS A 149 8.26 -6.01 12.86
CA HIS A 149 6.81 -6.06 12.92
C HIS A 149 6.33 -7.51 12.95
N CYS A 150 5.10 -7.73 13.39
CA CYS A 150 4.49 -9.04 13.24
C CYS A 150 4.30 -9.37 11.76
N ARG A 151 4.65 -10.60 11.35
CA ARG A 151 4.27 -11.13 10.04
C ARG A 151 2.77 -10.94 9.87
N TYR A 152 2.42 -10.17 8.86
CA TYR A 152 1.08 -10.08 8.35
C TYR A 152 1.09 -10.60 6.92
N LEU A 153 -0.09 -10.73 6.34
CA LEU A 153 -0.20 -11.06 4.94
C LEU A 153 0.27 -9.86 4.11
N SER A 154 1.43 -9.95 3.45
CA SER A 154 1.89 -8.94 2.49
C SER A 154 1.17 -9.17 1.15
N PRO A 155 0.16 -8.35 0.78
CA PRO A 155 -0.58 -8.54 -0.45
C PRO A 155 0.33 -8.34 -1.66
N ILE A 156 0.19 -9.20 -2.67
CA ILE A 156 1.11 -9.25 -3.81
C ILE A 156 1.14 -7.95 -4.63
N HIS A 157 0.04 -7.19 -4.66
CA HIS A 157 -0.06 -5.93 -5.41
C HIS A 157 -0.04 -4.68 -4.52
N LEU A 158 0.03 -4.84 -3.20
CA LEU A 158 0.05 -3.75 -2.22
C LEU A 158 1.05 -4.07 -1.10
N PRO A 159 2.36 -4.18 -1.41
CA PRO A 159 3.36 -4.47 -0.39
C PRO A 159 3.27 -3.39 0.71
N ASN A 160 3.48 -3.80 1.97
CA ASN A 160 3.55 -2.90 3.12
C ASN A 160 2.25 -2.16 3.47
N ILE A 161 1.13 -2.40 2.77
CA ILE A 161 -0.13 -1.69 3.06
C ILE A 161 -0.64 -1.94 4.49
N CYS A 162 -0.23 -3.06 5.09
CA CYS A 162 -0.59 -3.48 6.44
C CYS A 162 0.40 -3.04 7.52
N ASP A 163 1.50 -2.35 7.17
CA ASP A 163 2.51 -1.89 8.15
C ASP A 163 2.05 -0.71 9.00
N THR A 164 1.30 0.20 8.40
CA THR A 164 0.75 1.37 9.08
C THR A 164 -0.66 1.05 9.51
N ALA A 165 -1.21 1.60 10.59
CA ALA A 165 -2.64 1.40 10.88
C ALA A 165 -3.51 2.31 10.00
N ALA A 166 -4.73 1.88 9.68
CA ALA A 166 -5.72 2.72 9.02
C ALA A 166 -6.13 3.88 9.93
N THR A 167 -6.22 5.09 9.37
CA THR A 167 -6.68 6.29 10.10
C THR A 167 -8.18 6.28 10.37
N THR A 168 -8.95 5.63 9.48
CA THR A 168 -10.41 5.49 9.61
C THR A 168 -10.73 4.20 10.34
N ALA A 169 -11.39 4.26 11.49
CA ALA A 169 -11.68 3.07 12.29
C ALA A 169 -12.61 2.07 11.57
N GLN A 170 -13.64 2.57 10.88
CA GLN A 170 -14.65 1.74 10.23
C GLN A 170 -15.26 2.44 9.02
N ILE A 171 -15.51 1.65 7.97
CA ILE A 171 -16.37 2.03 6.83
C ILE A 171 -17.50 1.00 6.74
N VAL A 172 -18.75 1.49 6.77
CA VAL A 172 -19.94 0.66 6.55
C VAL A 172 -20.75 1.20 5.37
N PHE A 173 -20.92 0.37 4.35
CA PHE A 173 -21.84 0.63 3.24
C PHE A 173 -23.23 0.12 3.62
N ASN A 174 -23.99 0.96 4.33
CA ASN A 174 -25.33 0.64 4.86
C ASN A 174 -26.48 1.21 4.03
N THR A 175 -26.17 1.88 2.92
CA THR A 175 -27.10 2.35 1.89
C THR A 175 -26.61 1.89 0.51
N ASN A 176 -27.50 1.86 -0.48
CA ASN A 176 -27.09 1.62 -1.85
C ASN A 176 -26.30 2.84 -2.34
N GLY A 177 -25.17 2.60 -2.97
CA GLY A 177 -24.29 3.67 -3.39
C GLY A 177 -23.39 3.29 -4.56
N SER A 178 -22.78 4.31 -5.15
CA SER A 178 -21.77 4.17 -6.18
C SER A 178 -20.43 4.68 -5.68
N LEU A 179 -19.35 4.03 -6.09
CA LEU A 179 -17.99 4.48 -5.85
C LEU A 179 -17.26 4.66 -7.17
N ASP A 180 -16.74 5.86 -7.43
CA ASP A 180 -15.95 6.15 -8.62
C ASP A 180 -14.46 6.17 -8.31
N THR A 181 -13.77 5.11 -8.73
CA THR A 181 -12.33 4.92 -8.56
C THR A 181 -11.48 5.90 -9.38
N ALA A 182 -12.08 6.64 -10.33
CA ALA A 182 -11.37 7.68 -11.08
C ALA A 182 -11.13 8.93 -10.21
N THR A 183 -11.89 9.13 -9.14
CA THR A 183 -11.72 10.29 -8.25
C THR A 183 -10.78 9.96 -7.09
N ALA A 184 -9.73 10.76 -6.90
CA ALA A 184 -8.77 10.55 -5.81
C ALA A 184 -9.43 10.63 -4.41
N LEU A 185 -10.52 11.38 -4.28
CA LEU A 185 -11.26 11.54 -3.03
C LEU A 185 -11.95 10.25 -2.57
N SER A 186 -12.31 9.34 -3.49
CA SER A 186 -12.89 8.04 -3.12
C SER A 186 -11.84 7.04 -2.62
N CYS A 187 -10.56 7.27 -2.90
CA CYS A 187 -9.47 6.38 -2.53
C CYS A 187 -8.87 6.79 -1.17
N THR A 188 -9.56 6.48 -0.08
CA THR A 188 -9.16 6.92 1.28
C THR A 188 -7.80 6.41 1.75
N GLY A 189 -7.34 5.28 1.20
CA GLY A 189 -5.99 4.73 1.38
C GLY A 189 -4.98 5.21 0.34
N GLY A 190 -5.38 6.15 -0.53
CA GLY A 190 -4.57 6.68 -1.62
C GLY A 190 -4.71 5.93 -2.93
N VAL A 191 -4.00 6.43 -3.94
CA VAL A 191 -3.86 5.78 -5.24
C VAL A 191 -2.50 5.10 -5.30
N MET A 192 -2.48 3.79 -5.54
CA MET A 192 -1.24 3.04 -5.69
C MET A 192 -0.91 2.84 -7.18
N PRO A 193 0.23 3.36 -7.68
CA PRO A 193 0.63 3.12 -9.05
C PRO A 193 1.05 1.66 -9.27
N GLN A 194 0.73 1.12 -10.45
CA GLN A 194 1.25 -0.17 -10.92
C GLN A 194 2.13 0.06 -12.15
N ALA A 195 3.22 -0.70 -12.29
CA ALA A 195 4.18 -0.49 -13.39
C ALA A 195 3.62 -0.86 -14.79
N ALA A 196 2.70 -1.82 -14.86
CA ALA A 196 2.18 -2.38 -16.12
C ALA A 196 0.64 -2.53 -16.17
N GLY A 197 -0.07 -2.01 -15.15
CA GLY A 197 -1.52 -2.10 -15.02
C GLY A 197 -2.16 -0.74 -14.69
N PRO A 198 -3.50 -0.68 -14.54
CA PRO A 198 -4.16 0.51 -14.03
C PRO A 198 -3.67 0.82 -12.62
N GLU A 199 -3.79 2.06 -12.17
CA GLU A 199 -3.57 2.35 -10.76
C GLU A 199 -4.62 1.62 -9.89
N LEU A 200 -4.32 1.43 -8.61
CA LEU A 200 -5.26 0.90 -7.62
C LEU A 200 -5.87 2.06 -6.84
N CYS A 201 -7.19 2.08 -6.73
CA CYS A 201 -7.90 2.93 -5.78
C CYS A 201 -8.02 2.17 -4.46
N VAL A 202 -7.22 2.57 -3.47
CA VAL A 202 -7.19 1.91 -2.16
C VAL A 202 -8.21 2.59 -1.25
N ILE A 203 -9.14 1.81 -0.72
CA ILE A 203 -10.06 2.22 0.35
C ILE A 203 -9.64 1.47 1.59
N ARG A 204 -9.32 2.23 2.64
CA ARG A 204 -8.71 1.67 3.83
C ARG A 204 -9.43 2.07 5.10
N ALA A 205 -9.68 1.09 5.97
CA ALA A 205 -10.23 1.32 7.31
C ALA A 205 -9.83 0.20 8.28
N GLY A 206 -10.08 0.38 9.58
CA GLY A 206 -9.87 -0.67 10.58
C GLY A 206 -10.77 -1.89 10.33
N THR A 207 -12.03 -1.64 9.96
CA THR A 207 -12.98 -2.63 9.43
C THR A 207 -13.73 -2.08 8.21
N ILE A 208 -14.06 -2.95 7.25
CA ILE A 208 -14.88 -2.60 6.08
C ILE A 208 -16.05 -3.58 6.01
N LYS A 209 -17.27 -3.05 5.87
CA LYS A 209 -18.48 -3.86 5.78
C LYS A 209 -19.44 -3.36 4.70
N ILE A 210 -19.96 -4.26 3.87
CA ILE A 210 -21.16 -4.03 3.04
C ILE A 210 -22.32 -4.77 3.69
N ASP A 211 -23.33 -4.04 4.16
CA ASP A 211 -24.45 -4.62 4.89
C ASP A 211 -25.34 -5.53 4.00
N PRO A 212 -26.05 -6.50 4.59
CA PRO A 212 -26.95 -7.37 3.86
C PRO A 212 -28.00 -6.58 3.07
N GLY A 213 -28.24 -6.98 1.82
CA GLY A 213 -29.21 -6.33 0.94
C GLY A 213 -28.80 -4.95 0.41
N ARG A 214 -27.56 -4.51 0.66
CA ARG A 214 -27.01 -3.26 0.09
C ARG A 214 -26.20 -3.53 -1.17
N PHE A 215 -26.17 -2.54 -2.06
CA PHE A 215 -25.41 -2.57 -3.30
C PHE A 215 -24.35 -1.48 -3.30
N LEU A 216 -23.09 -1.88 -3.49
CA LEU A 216 -21.98 -0.99 -3.79
C LEU A 216 -21.56 -1.21 -5.23
N THR A 217 -21.97 -0.33 -6.13
CA THR A 217 -21.54 -0.34 -7.53
C THR A 217 -20.27 0.47 -7.68
N VAL A 218 -19.26 -0.10 -8.32
CA VAL A 218 -17.94 0.53 -8.43
C VAL A 218 -17.65 0.76 -9.91
N SER A 219 -17.24 1.98 -10.23
CA SER A 219 -16.88 2.40 -11.58
C SER A 219 -15.53 3.12 -11.59
N GLY A 220 -15.08 3.55 -12.77
CA GLY A 220 -13.83 4.27 -12.97
C GLY A 220 -12.73 3.41 -13.61
N ASN A 221 -11.57 4.00 -13.82
CA ASN A 221 -10.47 3.38 -14.58
C ASN A 221 -9.44 2.65 -13.70
N ARG A 222 -9.50 2.80 -12.37
CA ARG A 222 -8.58 2.16 -11.41
C ARG A 222 -9.18 0.87 -10.89
N ALA A 223 -8.35 -0.13 -10.63
CA ALA A 223 -8.83 -1.33 -9.94
C ALA A 223 -9.14 -1.01 -8.47
N LEU A 224 -10.12 -1.68 -7.88
CA LEU A 224 -10.52 -1.45 -6.49
C LEU A 224 -9.66 -2.28 -5.54
N ALA A 225 -9.19 -1.68 -4.44
CA ALA A 225 -8.64 -2.41 -3.31
C ALA A 225 -9.35 -1.99 -2.01
N LEU A 226 -10.11 -2.89 -1.40
CA LEU A 226 -10.67 -2.74 -0.06
C LEU A 226 -9.70 -3.37 0.94
N VAL A 227 -9.13 -2.56 1.82
CA VAL A 227 -8.12 -2.99 2.81
C VAL A 227 -8.62 -2.71 4.22
N ALA A 228 -8.90 -3.77 4.96
CA ALA A 228 -9.24 -3.72 6.37
C ALA A 228 -8.04 -4.10 7.24
N ASP A 229 -7.83 -3.42 8.36
CA ASP A 229 -6.79 -3.84 9.30
C ASP A 229 -7.17 -5.14 10.03
N THR A 230 -8.45 -5.26 10.42
CA THR A 230 -8.96 -6.39 11.21
C THR A 230 -9.95 -7.25 10.45
N ASP A 231 -11.12 -6.75 10.05
CA ASP A 231 -12.15 -7.56 9.38
C ASP A 231 -12.69 -6.87 8.13
N LEU A 232 -12.85 -7.65 7.06
CA LEU A 232 -13.54 -7.25 5.83
C LEU A 232 -14.72 -8.18 5.59
N ARG A 233 -15.93 -7.61 5.48
CA ARG A 233 -17.17 -8.38 5.29
C ARG A 233 -17.98 -7.89 4.10
N ILE A 234 -18.29 -8.79 3.18
CA ILE A 234 -19.21 -8.56 2.06
C ILE A 234 -20.48 -9.38 2.31
N GLU A 235 -21.45 -8.78 2.99
CA GLU A 235 -22.75 -9.40 3.28
C GLU A 235 -23.82 -8.95 2.28
N GLY A 236 -23.64 -7.78 1.66
CA GLY A 236 -24.41 -7.27 0.52
C GLY A 236 -23.80 -7.62 -0.83
N THR A 237 -23.98 -6.74 -1.81
CA THR A 237 -23.45 -6.86 -3.17
C THR A 237 -22.29 -5.89 -3.38
N LEU A 238 -21.13 -6.42 -3.75
CA LEU A 238 -20.04 -5.67 -4.37
C LEU A 238 -20.10 -5.88 -5.88
N ASP A 239 -20.43 -4.83 -6.61
CA ASP A 239 -20.56 -4.87 -8.06
C ASP A 239 -19.42 -4.08 -8.71
N VAL A 240 -18.50 -4.82 -9.33
CA VAL A 240 -17.36 -4.33 -10.10
C VAL A 240 -17.48 -4.78 -11.57
N SER A 241 -18.68 -5.11 -12.04
CA SER A 241 -18.89 -5.58 -13.41
C SER A 241 -18.69 -4.45 -14.43
N ALA A 242 -18.56 -4.85 -15.69
CA ALA A 242 -18.81 -3.96 -16.82
C ALA A 242 -20.32 -3.82 -17.08
N ASP A 243 -20.69 -2.80 -17.85
CA ASP A 243 -22.07 -2.53 -18.31
C ASP A 243 -22.01 -2.17 -19.80
N GLY A 244 -22.46 -3.09 -20.66
CA GLY A 244 -22.34 -2.96 -22.11
C GLY A 244 -20.90 -2.70 -22.55
N SER A 245 -20.61 -1.54 -23.15
CA SER A 245 -19.25 -1.16 -23.58
C SER A 245 -18.40 -0.48 -22.50
N SER A 246 -18.99 -0.17 -21.35
CA SER A 246 -18.31 0.48 -20.22
C SER A 246 -17.53 -0.56 -19.43
N ASN A 247 -16.22 -0.36 -19.27
CA ASN A 247 -15.40 -1.27 -18.49
C ASN A 247 -15.75 -1.15 -16.99
N GLY A 248 -15.59 -2.25 -16.26
CA GLY A 248 -15.51 -2.21 -14.80
C GLY A 248 -14.19 -1.58 -14.31
N PRO A 249 -14.05 -1.33 -13.00
CA PRO A 249 -12.86 -0.72 -12.39
C PRO A 249 -11.58 -1.50 -12.73
N GLY A 250 -10.64 -0.86 -13.41
CA GLY A 250 -9.39 -1.48 -13.86
C GLY A 250 -9.54 -2.49 -15.03
N GLY A 251 -10.75 -2.66 -15.56
CA GLY A 251 -11.05 -3.47 -16.74
C GLY A 251 -10.70 -2.79 -18.06
N GLY A 252 -10.56 -3.60 -19.12
CA GLY A 252 -10.36 -3.14 -20.50
C GLY A 252 -9.00 -2.47 -20.80
N ASN A 253 -8.05 -2.49 -19.87
CA ASN A 253 -6.66 -2.07 -20.10
C ASN A 253 -5.92 -3.03 -21.04
N LEU A 254 -6.29 -4.32 -20.99
CA LEU A 254 -5.87 -5.31 -21.96
C LEU A 254 -6.90 -5.40 -23.08
N ARG A 255 -6.41 -5.66 -24.29
CA ARG A 255 -7.25 -5.93 -25.45
C ARG A 255 -6.95 -7.29 -26.04
N SER A 256 -7.98 -8.05 -26.40
CA SER A 256 -7.83 -9.34 -27.05
C SER A 256 -9.03 -9.66 -27.95
N GLY A 257 -8.80 -10.51 -28.96
CA GLY A 257 -9.79 -10.87 -29.96
C GLY A 257 -9.76 -9.92 -31.15
N ASP A 258 -10.22 -10.39 -32.30
CA ASP A 258 -10.19 -9.61 -33.52
C ASP A 258 -11.16 -8.44 -33.46
N ALA A 259 -10.73 -7.31 -34.04
CA ALA A 259 -11.62 -6.17 -34.22
C ALA A 259 -12.63 -6.44 -35.33
N VAL A 260 -13.77 -5.76 -35.27
CA VAL A 260 -14.76 -5.75 -36.35
C VAL A 260 -14.09 -5.26 -37.64
N SER A 261 -14.20 -6.04 -38.72
CA SER A 261 -13.61 -5.68 -40.03
C SER A 261 -14.47 -6.17 -41.20
N GLY A 262 -15.05 -5.24 -41.97
CA GLY A 262 -15.90 -5.60 -43.10
C GLY A 262 -17.14 -6.39 -42.64
N ALA A 263 -17.29 -7.59 -43.20
CA ALA A 263 -18.35 -8.54 -42.83
C ALA A 263 -17.96 -9.47 -41.65
N ASN A 264 -16.72 -9.37 -41.14
CA ASN A 264 -16.27 -10.20 -40.03
C ASN A 264 -16.63 -9.56 -38.69
N GLY A 265 -17.37 -10.32 -37.88
CA GLY A 265 -17.68 -9.98 -36.49
C GLY A 265 -16.42 -9.95 -35.65
N GLY A 266 -16.39 -9.06 -34.65
CA GLY A 266 -15.30 -9.03 -33.67
C GLY A 266 -15.34 -10.27 -32.78
N GLY A 267 -14.17 -10.81 -32.44
CA GLY A 267 -14.06 -11.88 -31.46
C GLY A 267 -14.26 -11.37 -30.04
N GLY A 268 -14.80 -12.22 -29.16
CA GLY A 268 -14.88 -11.93 -27.73
C GLY A 268 -13.49 -11.93 -27.10
N SER A 269 -13.32 -11.22 -25.99
CA SER A 269 -12.04 -11.22 -25.27
C SER A 269 -11.80 -12.47 -24.44
N GLY A 270 -10.54 -12.90 -24.38
CA GLY A 270 -10.09 -13.98 -23.51
C GLY A 270 -9.42 -13.46 -22.24
N PHE A 271 -9.60 -14.15 -21.13
CA PHE A 271 -8.90 -13.90 -19.87
C PHE A 271 -8.42 -15.22 -19.27
N LYS A 272 -9.08 -15.78 -18.26
CA LYS A 272 -8.77 -17.14 -17.77
C LYS A 272 -9.07 -18.23 -18.82
N THR A 273 -10.03 -18.00 -19.70
CA THR A 273 -10.36 -18.83 -20.86
C THR A 273 -10.20 -18.02 -22.14
N ALA A 274 -10.07 -18.70 -23.28
CA ALA A 274 -10.11 -18.03 -24.57
C ALA A 274 -11.49 -17.40 -24.79
N GLY A 275 -11.53 -16.27 -25.51
CA GLY A 275 -12.78 -15.65 -25.92
C GLY A 275 -13.45 -16.43 -27.05
N GLY A 276 -14.76 -16.26 -27.20
CA GLY A 276 -15.51 -16.84 -28.32
C GLY A 276 -15.14 -16.19 -29.66
N ASN A 277 -15.17 -16.97 -30.74
CA ASN A 277 -15.00 -16.44 -32.09
C ASN A 277 -16.17 -15.53 -32.48
N GLY A 278 -15.88 -14.50 -33.27
CA GLY A 278 -16.87 -13.67 -33.94
C GLY A 278 -17.41 -14.33 -35.21
N GLY A 279 -18.43 -13.73 -35.82
CA GLY A 279 -18.96 -14.19 -37.11
C GLY A 279 -17.93 -14.06 -38.25
N GLY A 280 -17.96 -14.98 -39.22
CA GLY A 280 -17.00 -14.98 -40.33
C GLY A 280 -15.63 -15.52 -39.90
N THR A 281 -14.58 -14.72 -40.06
CA THR A 281 -13.19 -15.09 -39.69
C THR A 281 -12.68 -14.41 -38.42
N GLY A 282 -13.56 -13.80 -37.61
CA GLY A 282 -13.15 -13.11 -36.38
C GLY A 282 -12.73 -14.10 -35.30
N ASN A 283 -11.45 -14.09 -34.92
CA ASN A 283 -10.93 -14.98 -33.89
C ASN A 283 -11.17 -14.39 -32.49
N GLY A 284 -11.52 -15.25 -31.54
CA GLY A 284 -11.60 -14.91 -30.13
C GLY A 284 -10.22 -14.55 -29.54
N GLY A 285 -10.24 -13.83 -28.42
CA GLY A 285 -9.04 -13.42 -27.72
C GLY A 285 -8.31 -14.57 -27.04
N ALA A 286 -6.98 -14.48 -27.01
CA ALA A 286 -6.13 -15.42 -26.29
C ALA A 286 -6.36 -15.33 -24.76
N VAL A 287 -5.96 -16.40 -24.07
CA VAL A 287 -5.97 -16.45 -22.60
C VAL A 287 -4.94 -15.46 -22.03
N HIS A 288 -5.40 -14.55 -21.18
CA HIS A 288 -4.58 -13.69 -20.33
C HIS A 288 -4.78 -14.13 -18.88
N ASN A 289 -3.94 -15.03 -18.37
CA ASN A 289 -4.12 -15.55 -17.02
C ASN A 289 -3.75 -14.48 -15.96
N PRO A 290 -4.70 -13.98 -15.14
CA PRO A 290 -4.41 -12.94 -14.15
C PRO A 290 -3.41 -13.36 -13.07
N ILE A 291 -3.30 -14.65 -12.78
CA ILE A 291 -2.44 -15.17 -11.70
C ILE A 291 -0.95 -14.98 -12.03
N VAL A 292 -0.59 -15.01 -13.31
CA VAL A 292 0.80 -14.84 -13.75
C VAL A 292 1.16 -13.39 -14.04
N LEU A 293 0.19 -12.46 -13.96
CA LEU A 293 0.46 -11.05 -14.11
C LEU A 293 1.07 -10.52 -12.81
N ASN A 294 2.15 -9.75 -12.94
CA ASN A 294 2.78 -9.05 -11.82
C ASN A 294 2.02 -7.78 -11.39
N HIS A 295 0.84 -7.55 -11.96
CA HIS A 295 -0.02 -6.41 -11.72
C HIS A 295 -1.48 -6.86 -11.78
N MET A 296 -2.34 -6.13 -11.10
CA MET A 296 -3.77 -6.39 -11.06
C MET A 296 -4.48 -5.73 -12.23
N ASN A 297 -5.12 -6.53 -13.07
CA ASN A 297 -5.98 -6.07 -14.16
C ASN A 297 -7.38 -6.69 -14.03
N GLY A 298 -8.38 -5.94 -14.46
CA GLY A 298 -9.68 -6.51 -14.78
C GLY A 298 -9.65 -7.31 -16.09
N GLY A 299 -10.82 -7.75 -16.52
CA GLY A 299 -11.01 -8.47 -17.77
C GLY A 299 -10.55 -7.64 -18.98
N PRO A 300 -9.95 -8.26 -20.01
CA PRO A 300 -9.70 -7.61 -21.27
C PRO A 300 -11.00 -7.26 -22.00
N ARG A 301 -10.94 -6.23 -22.86
CA ARG A 301 -12.02 -5.84 -23.77
C ARG A 301 -11.66 -6.16 -25.22
N PRO A 302 -12.63 -6.33 -26.14
CA PRO A 302 -12.32 -6.64 -27.52
C PRO A 302 -11.56 -5.49 -28.17
N ASN A 303 -10.79 -5.79 -29.20
CA ASN A 303 -10.25 -4.74 -30.06
C ASN A 303 -11.41 -4.00 -30.73
N SER A 304 -11.46 -2.68 -30.56
CA SER A 304 -12.44 -1.81 -31.22
C SER A 304 -11.74 -0.95 -32.27
N THR A 305 -12.31 -0.87 -33.47
CA THR A 305 -11.91 0.14 -34.46
C THR A 305 -12.57 1.48 -34.12
N ASN A 306 -11.85 2.59 -34.26
CA ASN A 306 -12.38 3.94 -33.99
C ASN A 306 -13.11 4.50 -35.22
N LEU A 307 -13.87 3.65 -35.92
CA LEU A 307 -14.62 4.06 -37.09
C LEU A 307 -15.98 4.58 -36.63
N ILE A 308 -16.34 5.79 -37.09
CA ILE A 308 -17.64 6.40 -36.82
C ILE A 308 -18.73 5.41 -37.22
N GLY A 309 -19.58 5.02 -36.27
CA GLY A 309 -20.68 4.09 -36.53
C GLY A 309 -20.40 2.61 -36.30
N VAL A 310 -19.17 2.23 -35.96
CA VAL A 310 -18.84 0.81 -35.72
C VAL A 310 -19.23 0.39 -34.31
N ALA A 311 -19.73 -0.84 -34.22
CA ALA A 311 -20.11 -1.52 -32.99
C ALA A 311 -18.96 -1.47 -31.96
N LEU A 312 -19.24 -0.92 -30.78
CA LEU A 312 -18.31 -0.94 -29.66
C LEU A 312 -18.28 -2.36 -29.06
N GLY A 313 -17.09 -2.90 -28.88
CA GLY A 313 -16.89 -4.12 -28.10
C GLY A 313 -17.34 -3.95 -26.66
N GLY A 314 -17.73 -5.07 -26.04
CA GLY A 314 -18.12 -5.11 -24.64
C GLY A 314 -16.98 -4.68 -23.70
N GLY A 315 -17.34 -4.09 -22.56
CA GLY A 315 -16.40 -3.66 -21.54
C GLY A 315 -15.78 -4.87 -20.83
N GLY A 316 -14.50 -4.76 -20.45
CA GLY A 316 -13.88 -5.77 -19.61
C GLY A 316 -14.37 -5.65 -18.16
N GLY A 317 -14.70 -6.77 -17.51
CA GLY A 317 -15.11 -6.79 -16.11
C GLY A 317 -14.04 -6.22 -15.17
N GLY A 318 -14.43 -5.70 -14.02
CA GLY A 318 -13.50 -5.00 -13.11
C GLY A 318 -12.57 -5.93 -12.34
N ALA A 319 -11.62 -5.30 -11.63
CA ALA A 319 -10.73 -5.95 -10.69
C ALA A 319 -10.99 -5.45 -9.27
N ALA A 320 -11.11 -6.38 -8.31
CA ALA A 320 -11.27 -6.08 -6.89
C ALA A 320 -10.30 -6.90 -6.03
N MET A 321 -9.61 -6.22 -5.12
CA MET A 321 -8.78 -6.84 -4.09
C MET A 321 -9.45 -6.64 -2.73
N LEU A 322 -9.69 -7.73 -2.02
CA LEU A 322 -10.30 -7.75 -0.69
C LEU A 322 -9.26 -8.24 0.30
N ILE A 323 -8.72 -7.32 1.10
CA ILE A 323 -7.66 -7.61 2.08
C ILE A 323 -8.19 -7.41 3.49
N SER A 324 -7.89 -8.38 4.35
CA SER A 324 -7.80 -8.16 5.80
C SER A 324 -6.37 -8.40 6.26
N CYS A 325 -5.72 -7.39 6.84
CA CYS A 325 -4.33 -7.45 7.24
C CYS A 325 -4.06 -8.45 8.37
N LYS A 326 -4.90 -8.43 9.41
CA LYS A 326 -4.73 -9.25 10.63
C LYS A 326 -5.86 -10.24 10.90
N GLY A 327 -7.01 -10.13 10.23
CA GLY A 327 -8.17 -10.98 10.51
C GLY A 327 -8.77 -11.60 9.27
N THR A 328 -10.10 -11.55 9.16
CA THR A 328 -10.82 -12.40 8.22
C THR A 328 -11.45 -11.61 7.07
N VAL A 329 -11.33 -12.14 5.86
CA VAL A 329 -12.17 -11.77 4.73
C VAL A 329 -13.38 -12.71 4.70
N THR A 330 -14.56 -12.19 5.01
CA THR A 330 -15.81 -12.99 5.02
C THR A 330 -16.74 -12.56 3.89
N ILE A 331 -17.10 -13.50 3.03
CA ILE A 331 -18.07 -13.29 1.95
C ILE A 331 -19.32 -14.12 2.26
N SER A 332 -20.47 -13.46 2.37
CA SER A 332 -21.79 -14.09 2.51
C SER A 332 -22.84 -13.55 1.57
N GLY A 333 -22.57 -12.40 0.93
CA GLY A 333 -23.36 -11.84 -0.14
C GLY A 333 -22.80 -12.12 -1.54
N LEU A 334 -22.94 -11.14 -2.43
CA LEU A 334 -22.64 -11.24 -3.85
C LEU A 334 -21.40 -10.42 -4.22
N ILE A 335 -20.51 -10.99 -5.03
CA ILE A 335 -19.47 -10.27 -5.76
C ILE A 335 -19.71 -10.50 -7.25
N ASP A 336 -19.87 -9.42 -8.01
CA ASP A 336 -20.05 -9.45 -9.46
C ASP A 336 -18.90 -8.72 -10.15
N ALA A 337 -18.21 -9.41 -11.05
CA ALA A 337 -17.15 -8.89 -11.89
C ALA A 337 -17.38 -9.29 -13.36
N GLY A 338 -18.64 -9.42 -13.78
CA GLY A 338 -19.01 -9.77 -15.16
C GLY A 338 -18.42 -8.83 -16.22
N GLY A 339 -18.13 -9.38 -17.41
CA GLY A 339 -17.79 -8.62 -18.61
C GLY A 339 -19.04 -8.09 -19.31
N GLY A 340 -18.90 -7.03 -20.10
CA GLY A 340 -20.02 -6.38 -20.77
C GLY A 340 -20.31 -6.97 -22.15
N GLY A 341 -21.55 -6.83 -22.61
CA GLY A 341 -22.03 -7.31 -23.90
C GLY A 341 -21.52 -6.48 -25.08
N GLY A 342 -21.26 -7.16 -26.21
CA GLY A 342 -20.87 -6.53 -27.47
C GLY A 342 -22.03 -5.84 -28.18
N SER A 343 -21.77 -4.70 -28.82
CA SER A 343 -22.78 -4.02 -29.64
C SER A 343 -23.15 -4.84 -30.89
N GLY A 344 -24.42 -4.83 -31.28
CA GLY A 344 -24.87 -5.37 -32.56
C GLY A 344 -24.37 -4.58 -33.76
N GLY A 345 -24.35 -5.20 -34.94
CA GLY A 345 -23.97 -4.56 -36.20
C GLY A 345 -24.99 -3.50 -36.65
N ARG A 346 -24.55 -2.48 -37.39
CA ARG A 346 -25.38 -1.36 -37.87
C ARG A 346 -25.08 -1.05 -39.35
N ASP A 347 -26.12 -1.03 -40.18
CA ASP A 347 -26.01 -0.77 -41.62
C ASP A 347 -26.18 0.73 -42.00
N ALA A 348 -26.70 1.54 -41.09
CA ALA A 348 -26.94 2.96 -41.35
C ALA A 348 -26.51 3.85 -40.18
N VAL A 349 -25.82 4.96 -40.50
CA VAL A 349 -25.50 6.03 -39.55
C VAL A 349 -25.88 7.36 -40.17
N ALA A 350 -26.80 8.08 -39.52
CA ALA A 350 -27.32 9.36 -40.00
C ALA A 350 -27.90 9.31 -41.44
N GLY A 351 -28.51 8.18 -41.82
CA GLY A 351 -29.15 8.00 -43.13
C GLY A 351 -28.18 7.72 -44.30
N ALA A 352 -26.87 7.67 -44.03
CA ALA A 352 -25.90 7.13 -44.97
C ALA A 352 -25.77 5.62 -44.76
N GLN A 353 -25.98 4.85 -45.83
CA GLN A 353 -25.64 3.43 -45.86
C GLN A 353 -24.14 3.27 -45.67
N ILE A 354 -23.74 2.46 -44.69
CA ILE A 354 -22.37 2.04 -44.48
C ILE A 354 -22.34 0.53 -44.67
N SER A 355 -21.53 0.02 -45.61
CA SER A 355 -21.51 -1.40 -45.97
C SER A 355 -20.91 -2.34 -44.90
N PHE A 356 -21.30 -2.22 -43.63
CA PHE A 356 -20.73 -2.98 -42.51
C PHE A 356 -21.82 -3.62 -41.64
N SER A 357 -21.92 -4.94 -41.76
CA SER A 357 -22.95 -5.81 -41.17
C SER A 357 -22.51 -6.55 -39.90
N ALA A 358 -21.26 -6.37 -39.50
CA ALA A 358 -20.64 -7.15 -38.44
C ALA A 358 -20.86 -6.55 -37.04
N ALA A 359 -21.00 -7.43 -36.05
CA ALA A 359 -21.17 -7.06 -34.65
C ALA A 359 -19.86 -7.19 -33.86
N ALA A 360 -19.81 -6.54 -32.70
CA ALA A 360 -18.64 -6.59 -31.84
C ALA A 360 -18.69 -7.78 -30.87
N GLY A 361 -17.52 -8.26 -30.44
CA GLY A 361 -17.40 -9.26 -29.40
C GLY A 361 -17.76 -8.73 -28.01
N GLY A 362 -18.07 -9.64 -27.08
CA GLY A 362 -18.25 -9.32 -25.66
C GLY A 362 -16.92 -9.21 -24.91
N GLY A 363 -16.92 -8.48 -23.80
CA GLY A 363 -15.77 -8.34 -22.92
C GLY A 363 -15.60 -9.55 -22.00
N ALA A 364 -14.36 -9.80 -21.56
CA ALA A 364 -14.09 -10.87 -20.61
C ALA A 364 -14.52 -10.46 -19.20
N GLY A 365 -14.84 -11.45 -18.36
CA GLY A 365 -15.05 -11.22 -16.94
C GLY A 365 -13.77 -10.80 -16.20
N GLY A 366 -13.96 -10.30 -14.99
CA GLY A 366 -12.96 -9.64 -14.16
C GLY A 366 -12.10 -10.55 -13.29
N TYR A 367 -11.41 -9.93 -12.33
CA TYR A 367 -10.50 -10.61 -11.40
C TYR A 367 -10.75 -10.17 -9.95
N VAL A 368 -11.02 -11.13 -9.07
CA VAL A 368 -11.21 -10.87 -7.64
C VAL A 368 -10.16 -11.63 -6.84
N VAL A 369 -9.41 -10.90 -6.01
CA VAL A 369 -8.41 -11.46 -5.09
C VAL A 369 -8.91 -11.29 -3.66
N MET A 370 -8.90 -12.37 -2.89
CA MET A 370 -9.26 -12.35 -1.47
C MET A 370 -8.06 -12.80 -0.64
N GLN A 371 -7.69 -11.99 0.33
CA GLN A 371 -6.48 -12.19 1.12
C GLN A 371 -6.73 -11.80 2.58
N GLY A 372 -6.51 -12.72 3.50
CA GLY A 372 -6.51 -12.43 4.92
C GLY A 372 -5.85 -13.53 5.71
N ALA A 373 -5.74 -13.36 7.04
CA ALA A 373 -5.31 -14.44 7.92
C ALA A 373 -6.23 -15.66 7.78
N GLN A 374 -7.51 -15.39 7.52
CA GLN A 374 -8.48 -16.37 7.06
C GLN A 374 -9.35 -15.78 5.94
N VAL A 375 -9.74 -16.62 4.97
CA VAL A 375 -10.77 -16.30 3.98
C VAL A 375 -11.94 -17.26 4.19
N VAL A 376 -13.11 -16.71 4.49
CA VAL A 376 -14.35 -17.47 4.73
C VAL A 376 -15.36 -17.12 3.65
N VAL A 377 -15.64 -18.07 2.76
CA VAL A 377 -16.71 -17.98 1.76
C VAL A 377 -17.85 -18.87 2.24
N THR A 378 -18.96 -18.25 2.66
CA THR A 378 -20.09 -19.00 3.23
C THR A 378 -20.92 -19.69 2.14
N ALA A 379 -21.82 -20.59 2.54
CA ALA A 379 -22.69 -21.31 1.60
C ALA A 379 -23.68 -20.40 0.84
N THR A 380 -23.96 -19.19 1.33
CA THR A 380 -24.82 -18.22 0.65
C THR A 380 -24.05 -17.26 -0.27
N ALA A 381 -22.72 -17.30 -0.21
CA ALA A 381 -21.89 -16.43 -1.00
C ALA A 381 -22.02 -16.75 -2.49
N GLN A 382 -21.99 -15.70 -3.31
CA GLN A 382 -22.03 -15.80 -4.76
C GLN A 382 -20.91 -14.95 -5.36
N THR A 383 -20.12 -15.53 -6.26
CA THR A 383 -19.01 -14.83 -6.91
C THR A 383 -19.04 -15.11 -8.41
N TYR A 384 -19.18 -14.07 -9.24
CA TYR A 384 -19.28 -14.21 -10.69
C TYR A 384 -18.23 -13.34 -11.40
N ALA A 385 -17.67 -13.88 -12.48
CA ALA A 385 -16.73 -13.21 -13.36
C ALA A 385 -16.87 -13.76 -14.79
N ASN A 386 -18.12 -13.87 -15.25
CA ASN A 386 -18.44 -14.42 -16.57
C ASN A 386 -18.21 -13.38 -17.67
N GLY A 387 -17.84 -13.81 -18.87
CA GLY A 387 -17.74 -12.93 -20.03
C GLY A 387 -19.12 -12.47 -20.52
N GLY A 388 -19.15 -11.35 -21.24
CA GLY A 388 -20.35 -10.88 -21.94
C GLY A 388 -20.51 -11.55 -23.30
N GLY A 389 -21.75 -11.61 -23.80
CA GLY A 389 -22.06 -12.14 -25.13
C GLY A 389 -21.67 -11.15 -26.23
N GLY A 390 -21.33 -11.66 -27.43
CA GLY A 390 -21.13 -10.83 -28.62
C GLY A 390 -22.44 -10.28 -29.17
N GLY A 391 -22.40 -9.19 -29.93
CA GLY A 391 -23.59 -8.66 -30.61
C GLY A 391 -24.01 -9.51 -31.82
N GLY A 392 -25.26 -9.36 -32.26
CA GLY A 392 -25.77 -9.96 -33.49
C GLY A 392 -25.47 -9.09 -34.72
N GLY A 393 -25.08 -9.71 -35.83
CA GLY A 393 -24.89 -9.02 -37.11
C GLY A 393 -26.20 -8.66 -37.81
N THR A 394 -26.13 -7.80 -38.83
CA THR A 394 -27.28 -7.38 -39.64
C THR A 394 -26.93 -7.41 -41.12
N THR A 395 -27.72 -8.08 -41.97
CA THR A 395 -27.53 -7.99 -43.44
C THR A 395 -28.69 -7.27 -44.12
N THR A 396 -29.59 -6.70 -43.32
CA THR A 396 -30.79 -6.05 -43.84
C THR A 396 -30.60 -4.55 -43.78
N ASN A 397 -30.73 -3.91 -44.95
CA ASN A 397 -30.64 -2.47 -45.11
C ASN A 397 -31.50 -1.73 -44.07
N ASP A 398 -30.91 -0.71 -43.45
CA ASP A 398 -31.53 0.13 -42.43
C ASP A 398 -31.99 -0.62 -41.15
N THR A 399 -31.39 -1.77 -40.83
CA THR A 399 -31.63 -2.48 -39.56
C THR A 399 -30.37 -2.66 -38.73
N SER A 400 -30.54 -2.91 -37.44
CA SER A 400 -29.45 -3.21 -36.50
C SER A 400 -29.65 -4.57 -35.86
N GLY A 401 -28.56 -5.33 -35.72
CA GLY A 401 -28.59 -6.53 -34.90
C GLY A 401 -28.68 -6.17 -33.41
N GLY A 402 -29.16 -7.12 -32.60
CA GLY A 402 -29.26 -6.95 -31.15
C GLY A 402 -27.89 -6.89 -30.47
N ALA A 403 -27.78 -6.16 -29.37
CA ALA A 403 -26.61 -6.22 -28.49
C ALA A 403 -26.53 -7.59 -27.79
N GLY A 404 -25.32 -8.02 -27.47
CA GLY A 404 -25.08 -9.15 -26.57
C GLY A 404 -25.43 -8.79 -25.12
N GLN A 405 -25.69 -9.80 -24.30
CA GLN A 405 -25.94 -9.61 -22.88
C GLN A 405 -24.63 -9.43 -22.11
N ASP A 406 -24.69 -8.70 -21.00
CA ASP A 406 -23.61 -8.68 -20.02
C ASP A 406 -23.43 -10.06 -19.35
N GLY A 407 -22.29 -10.24 -18.70
CA GLY A 407 -21.93 -11.45 -17.96
C GLY A 407 -23.01 -11.83 -16.98
N THR A 408 -23.50 -13.07 -17.08
CA THR A 408 -24.60 -13.55 -16.25
C THR A 408 -24.12 -13.89 -14.85
N ARG A 409 -25.00 -13.81 -13.86
CA ARG A 409 -24.79 -14.36 -12.51
C ARG A 409 -25.14 -15.85 -12.47
N SER A 410 -24.47 -16.65 -13.29
CA SER A 410 -24.75 -18.08 -13.42
C SER A 410 -23.48 -18.93 -13.39
N ALA A 411 -23.55 -20.10 -12.76
CA ALA A 411 -22.46 -21.08 -12.76
C ALA A 411 -22.42 -21.93 -14.05
N THR A 412 -23.54 -21.99 -14.79
CA THR A 412 -23.73 -22.94 -15.90
C THR A 412 -24.19 -22.29 -17.20
N THR A 413 -24.69 -21.07 -17.13
CA THR A 413 -25.32 -20.39 -18.27
C THR A 413 -24.42 -19.27 -18.72
N SER A 414 -23.80 -19.42 -19.90
CA SER A 414 -23.07 -18.35 -20.58
C SER A 414 -23.95 -17.13 -20.85
N ALA A 415 -23.33 -15.96 -20.98
CA ALA A 415 -24.05 -14.77 -21.42
C ALA A 415 -24.55 -14.96 -22.86
N ALA A 416 -25.82 -14.67 -23.10
CA ALA A 416 -26.41 -14.85 -24.41
C ALA A 416 -25.85 -13.81 -25.40
N GLY A 417 -25.50 -14.25 -26.60
CA GLY A 417 -25.18 -13.34 -27.69
C GLY A 417 -26.41 -12.62 -28.24
N GLY A 418 -26.17 -11.52 -28.96
CA GLY A 418 -27.20 -10.72 -29.57
C GLY A 418 -27.91 -11.43 -30.73
N VAL A 419 -29.22 -11.20 -30.84
CA VAL A 419 -30.05 -11.76 -31.91
C VAL A 419 -29.82 -11.00 -33.22
N PRO A 420 -29.53 -11.67 -34.35
CA PRO A 420 -29.23 -10.99 -35.61
C PRO A 420 -30.49 -10.56 -36.37
N THR A 421 -30.35 -9.55 -37.25
CA THR A 421 -31.36 -9.12 -38.24
C THR A 421 -30.85 -9.41 -39.66
N GLY A 422 -30.74 -10.69 -39.98
CA GLY A 422 -30.24 -11.21 -41.27
C GLY A 422 -28.76 -11.64 -41.28
N GLY A 423 -27.95 -11.21 -40.29
CA GLY A 423 -26.55 -11.63 -40.13
C GLY A 423 -26.32 -12.84 -39.20
N GLY A 424 -25.08 -13.03 -38.76
CA GLY A 424 -24.70 -14.08 -37.80
C GLY A 424 -25.07 -13.74 -36.36
N ALA A 425 -25.48 -14.73 -35.57
CA ALA A 425 -25.75 -14.55 -34.15
C ALA A 425 -24.47 -14.21 -33.38
N GLY A 426 -24.62 -13.43 -32.30
CA GLY A 426 -23.53 -13.18 -31.37
C GLY A 426 -23.09 -14.46 -30.66
N GLY A 427 -21.77 -14.60 -30.45
CA GLY A 427 -21.23 -15.68 -29.62
C GLY A 427 -21.67 -15.55 -28.16
N ALA A 428 -21.81 -16.68 -27.47
CA ALA A 428 -22.03 -16.69 -26.03
C ALA A 428 -20.73 -16.36 -25.27
N GLY A 429 -20.88 -15.70 -24.11
CA GLY A 429 -19.78 -15.20 -23.26
C GLY A 429 -19.48 -16.02 -22.02
#